data_AF-A0A816CFA2-F1
#
_entry.id   AF-A0A816CFA2-F1
#
_cell.length_a   1.000
_cell.length_b   1.000
_cell.length_c   1.000
_cell.angle_alpha   90.00
_cell.angle_beta   90.00
_cell.angle_gamma   90.00
#
_symmetry.space_group_name_H-M   'P 1'
#
loop_
_entity.id
_entity.type
_entity.pdbx_description
1 polymer ?
#
loop_
_entity_poly.entity_id
_entity_poly.type
_entity_poly.pdbx_seq_one_letter_code
_entity_poly.pdbx_strand_id
1 'polypeptide(L)'
;SQMALDINNNTYVYHTISDIILNIENGSILILKKMNNIYSSLYDLFNQNFTQIEDKYYCRIAMGNYLNPQCHVNKLFYCIIIIDHNDFKHADVAFLNRFEKHIIHLENIMDNCHLSTVKAILVWIESFKNINQQHYFTYQHLIVNFNQDYLAYLVLKAYEHYNSMKDVINYCKQVLISNSTFGFALVASISENTDIKKELLEKYYTEKPHTLDSFRTNEHLTKQNGLRKIVFTYTRLSETLIFPETFHGFLEYKLSNYCSENDLKNSINY
;
A
#
# COMPACT_ATOMS: atom_id res chain seq x y z
N SER A 1 -8.84 2.18 -12.82
CA SER A 1 -9.17 3.39 -12.06
C SER A 1 -10.41 3.14 -11.23
N GLN A 2 -10.56 3.80 -10.07
CA GLN A 2 -11.82 3.85 -9.31
C GLN A 2 -12.46 5.25 -9.35
N MET A 3 -11.98 6.13 -10.22
CA MET A 3 -12.54 7.48 -10.37
C MET A 3 -13.88 7.43 -11.10
N ALA A 4 -14.78 8.35 -10.75
CA ALA A 4 -16.19 8.29 -11.13
C ALA A 4 -16.43 8.22 -12.63
N LEU A 5 -15.65 8.95 -13.45
CA LEU A 5 -15.80 8.96 -14.91
C LEU A 5 -15.11 7.80 -15.62
N ASP A 6 -14.28 7.02 -14.92
CA ASP A 6 -13.62 5.85 -15.49
C ASP A 6 -14.43 4.57 -15.24
N ILE A 7 -15.25 4.55 -14.19
CA ILE A 7 -16.14 3.44 -13.86
C ILE A 7 -17.17 3.32 -14.99
N ASN A 8 -17.15 2.19 -15.70
CA ASN A 8 -17.98 1.87 -16.87
C ASN A 8 -17.66 2.67 -18.14
N ASN A 9 -16.53 3.36 -18.21
CA ASN A 9 -16.13 4.04 -19.42
C ASN A 9 -15.42 3.08 -20.38
N ASN A 10 -16.05 2.82 -21.53
CA ASN A 10 -15.48 1.94 -22.56
C ASN A 10 -14.14 2.45 -23.07
N THR A 11 -13.92 3.77 -23.19
CA THR A 11 -12.63 4.30 -23.66
C THR A 11 -11.51 3.99 -22.68
N TYR A 12 -11.77 4.09 -21.37
CA TYR A 12 -10.80 3.71 -20.34
C TYR A 12 -10.45 2.22 -20.41
N VAL A 13 -11.46 1.36 -20.59
CA VAL A 13 -11.26 -0.08 -20.78
C VAL A 13 -10.40 -0.36 -22.01
N TYR A 14 -10.66 0.33 -23.14
CA TYR A 14 -9.86 0.20 -24.35
C TYR A 14 -8.39 0.58 -24.13
N HIS A 15 -8.12 1.71 -23.48
CA HIS A 15 -6.75 2.12 -23.16
C HIS A 15 -6.05 1.10 -22.25
N THR A 16 -6.75 0.62 -21.23
CA THR A 16 -6.23 -0.41 -20.31
C THR A 16 -5.86 -1.69 -21.05
N ILE A 17 -6.73 -2.18 -21.95
CA ILE A 17 -6.45 -3.38 -22.76
C ILE A 17 -5.26 -3.14 -23.70
N SER A 18 -5.18 -1.96 -24.31
CA SER A 18 -4.04 -1.59 -25.16
C SER A 18 -2.71 -1.61 -24.39
N ASP A 19 -2.69 -1.06 -23.18
CA ASP A 19 -1.49 -1.09 -22.33
C ASP A 19 -1.13 -2.52 -21.93
N ILE A 20 -2.12 -3.37 -21.68
CA ILE A 20 -1.91 -4.80 -21.40
C ILE A 20 -1.29 -5.51 -22.60
N ILE A 21 -1.81 -5.30 -23.81
CA ILE A 21 -1.25 -5.87 -25.05
C ILE A 21 0.23 -5.50 -25.20
N LEU A 22 0.57 -4.22 -25.04
CA LEU A 22 1.96 -3.76 -25.14
C LEU A 22 2.87 -4.43 -24.10
N ASN A 23 2.39 -4.62 -22.87
CA ASN A 23 3.15 -5.30 -21.82
C ASN A 23 3.33 -6.80 -22.09
N ILE A 24 2.33 -7.45 -22.69
CA ILE A 24 2.41 -8.85 -23.12
C ILE A 24 3.48 -9.01 -24.21
N GLU A 25 3.48 -8.12 -25.20
CA GLU A 25 4.44 -8.16 -26.32
C GLU A 25 5.88 -7.90 -25.84
N ASN A 26 6.05 -7.00 -24.87
CA ASN A 26 7.34 -6.68 -24.27
C ASN A 26 7.86 -7.75 -23.30
N GLY A 27 7.02 -8.69 -22.84
CA GLY A 27 7.41 -9.69 -21.85
C GLY A 27 7.49 -9.15 -20.42
N SER A 28 6.71 -8.12 -20.11
CA SER A 28 6.61 -7.57 -18.76
C SER A 28 5.88 -8.53 -17.82
N ILE A 29 6.15 -8.42 -16.51
CA ILE A 29 5.30 -9.04 -15.49
C ILE A 29 4.11 -8.11 -15.22
N LEU A 30 2.90 -8.60 -15.48
CA LEU A 30 1.67 -7.85 -15.30
C LEU A 30 1.01 -8.23 -13.98
N ILE A 31 0.81 -7.26 -13.09
CA ILE A 31 0.09 -7.44 -11.83
C ILE A 31 -1.31 -6.85 -11.98
N LEU A 32 -2.30 -7.72 -11.86
CA LEU A 32 -3.70 -7.41 -12.11
C LEU A 32 -4.51 -7.50 -10.82
N LYS A 33 -5.24 -6.43 -10.49
CA LYS A 33 -6.17 -6.37 -9.37
C LYS A 33 -7.51 -5.81 -9.84
N LYS A 34 -8.62 -6.39 -9.36
CA LYS A 34 -10.01 -5.99 -9.68
C LYS A 34 -10.29 -5.98 -11.20
N MET A 35 -10.40 -7.19 -11.75
CA MET A 35 -10.40 -7.45 -13.20
C MET A 35 -11.77 -7.54 -13.87
N ASN A 36 -12.85 -7.22 -13.15
CA ASN A 36 -14.23 -7.49 -13.60
C ASN A 36 -14.53 -6.94 -15.00
N ASN A 37 -14.01 -5.75 -15.32
CA ASN A 37 -14.34 -5.04 -16.55
C ASN A 37 -13.52 -5.50 -17.78
N ILE A 38 -12.41 -6.23 -17.57
CA ILE A 38 -11.50 -6.65 -18.64
C ILE A 38 -11.27 -8.16 -18.67
N TYR A 39 -11.95 -8.91 -17.79
CA TYR A 39 -11.85 -10.36 -17.71
C TYR A 39 -12.26 -11.05 -19.01
N SER A 40 -13.40 -10.66 -19.58
CA SER A 40 -13.89 -11.22 -20.85
C SER A 40 -12.92 -10.94 -22.00
N SER A 41 -12.28 -9.77 -22.00
CA SER A 41 -11.29 -9.36 -22.99
C SER A 41 -10.05 -10.25 -23.02
N LEU A 42 -9.61 -10.71 -21.86
CA LEU A 42 -8.38 -11.49 -21.68
C LEU A 42 -8.63 -13.01 -21.60
N TYR A 43 -9.84 -13.46 -21.96
CA TYR A 43 -10.24 -14.85 -21.77
C TYR A 43 -9.32 -15.83 -22.50
N ASP A 44 -9.01 -15.59 -23.78
CA ASP A 44 -8.13 -16.46 -24.56
C ASP A 44 -6.69 -16.46 -24.02
N LEU A 45 -6.21 -15.31 -23.52
CA LEU A 45 -4.89 -15.19 -22.90
C LEU A 45 -4.79 -16.07 -21.65
N PHE A 46 -5.78 -16.00 -20.76
CA PHE A 46 -5.79 -16.79 -19.53
C PHE A 46 -6.02 -18.28 -19.77
N ASN A 47 -6.69 -18.64 -20.86
CA ASN A 47 -6.79 -20.04 -21.29
C ASN A 47 -5.50 -20.59 -21.90
N GLN A 48 -4.50 -19.75 -22.14
CA GLN A 48 -3.34 -20.10 -22.95
C GLN A 48 -3.74 -20.60 -24.36
N ASN A 49 -4.83 -20.04 -24.90
CA ASN A 49 -5.30 -20.32 -26.27
C ASN A 49 -4.37 -19.62 -27.27
N PHE A 50 -3.18 -20.20 -27.47
CA PHE A 50 -2.14 -19.63 -28.32
C PHE A 50 -2.04 -20.32 -29.67
N THR A 51 -1.77 -19.53 -30.70
CA THR A 51 -1.38 -20.02 -32.03
C THR A 51 0.13 -19.86 -32.17
N GLN A 52 0.84 -20.96 -32.46
CA GLN A 52 2.29 -20.93 -32.68
C GLN A 52 2.58 -20.71 -34.17
N ILE A 53 3.39 -19.69 -34.48
CA ILE A 53 3.88 -19.39 -35.83
C ILE A 53 5.39 -19.11 -35.70
N GLU A 54 6.23 -19.87 -36.39
CA GLU A 54 7.70 -19.67 -36.40
C GLU A 54 8.30 -19.48 -34.99
N ASP A 55 8.01 -20.41 -34.07
CA ASP A 55 8.45 -20.41 -32.66
C ASP A 55 8.03 -19.22 -31.79
N LYS A 56 7.06 -18.43 -32.29
CA LYS A 56 6.40 -17.35 -31.56
C LYS A 56 4.96 -17.74 -31.24
N TYR A 57 4.50 -17.31 -30.08
CA TYR A 57 3.13 -17.50 -29.64
C TYR A 57 2.30 -16.26 -29.91
N TYR A 58 1.08 -16.45 -30.35
CA TYR A 58 0.13 -15.37 -30.59
C TYR A 58 -1.21 -15.68 -29.92
N CYS A 59 -1.85 -14.67 -29.36
CA CYS A 59 -3.15 -14.81 -28.70
C CYS A 59 -4.12 -13.76 -29.24
N ARG A 60 -5.41 -14.10 -29.28
CA ARG A 60 -6.47 -13.13 -29.56
C ARG A 60 -6.85 -12.44 -28.25
N ILE A 61 -6.97 -11.12 -28.28
CA ILE A 61 -7.48 -10.35 -27.14
C ILE A 61 -8.71 -9.60 -27.60
N ALA A 62 -9.83 -9.77 -26.90
CA ALA A 62 -11.08 -9.13 -27.28
C ALA A 62 -11.12 -7.68 -26.81
N MET A 63 -11.30 -6.77 -27.76
CA MET A 63 -11.32 -5.33 -27.57
C MET A 63 -12.69 -4.81 -28.01
N GLY A 64 -13.66 -4.89 -27.09
CA GLY A 64 -15.06 -4.58 -27.40
C GLY A 64 -15.71 -5.64 -28.29
N ASN A 65 -16.73 -5.25 -29.06
CA ASN A 65 -17.56 -6.20 -29.82
C ASN A 65 -16.98 -6.59 -31.18
N TYR A 66 -16.04 -5.81 -31.71
CA TYR A 66 -15.64 -5.88 -33.13
C TYR A 66 -14.14 -5.98 -33.35
N LEU A 67 -13.31 -5.60 -32.37
CA LEU A 67 -11.86 -5.64 -32.51
C LEU A 67 -11.33 -6.80 -31.69
N ASN A 68 -10.68 -7.76 -32.34
CA ASN A 68 -10.03 -8.89 -31.68
C ASN A 68 -8.58 -8.98 -32.18
N PRO A 69 -7.70 -8.03 -31.82
CA PRO A 69 -6.31 -8.05 -32.24
C PRO A 69 -5.62 -9.37 -31.87
N GLN A 70 -4.74 -9.81 -32.75
CA GLN A 70 -3.81 -10.91 -32.49
C GLN A 70 -2.49 -10.31 -32.01
N CYS A 71 -2.18 -10.48 -30.73
CA CYS A 71 -0.95 -9.97 -30.13
C CYS A 71 0.09 -11.07 -30.00
N HIS A 72 1.37 -10.70 -30.10
CA HIS A 72 2.48 -11.62 -29.81
C HIS A 72 2.60 -11.82 -28.29
N VAL A 73 2.66 -13.08 -27.85
CA VAL A 73 2.88 -13.43 -26.44
C VAL A 73 4.36 -13.73 -26.25
N ASN A 74 5.05 -12.81 -25.57
CA ASN A 74 6.46 -12.98 -25.26
C ASN A 74 6.67 -14.13 -24.27
N LYS A 75 7.73 -14.94 -24.46
CA LYS A 75 8.04 -16.08 -23.58
C LYS A 75 8.38 -15.69 -22.15
N LEU A 76 8.79 -14.43 -21.91
CA LEU A 76 9.09 -13.89 -20.59
C LEU A 76 7.88 -13.23 -19.91
N PHE A 77 6.73 -13.17 -20.57
CA PHE A 77 5.52 -12.61 -20.00
C PHE A 77 5.00 -13.47 -18.84
N TYR A 78 4.70 -12.83 -17.71
CA TYR A 78 4.00 -13.45 -16.59
C TYR A 78 2.83 -12.58 -16.15
N CYS A 79 1.75 -13.23 -15.71
CA CYS A 79 0.56 -12.56 -15.19
C CYS A 79 0.31 -13.00 -13.76
N ILE A 80 0.28 -12.04 -12.84
CA ILE A 80 -0.04 -12.26 -11.42
C ILE A 80 -1.38 -11.61 -11.14
N ILE A 81 -2.35 -12.38 -10.65
CA ILE A 81 -3.67 -11.87 -10.28
C ILE A 81 -3.79 -11.82 -8.77
N ILE A 82 -4.07 -10.62 -8.25
CA ILE A 82 -4.31 -10.38 -6.84
C ILE A 82 -5.82 -10.36 -6.60
N ILE A 83 -6.30 -11.33 -5.84
CA ILE A 83 -7.70 -11.47 -5.44
C ILE A 83 -7.77 -11.35 -3.91
N ASP A 84 -8.65 -10.48 -3.42
CA ASP A 84 -8.89 -10.37 -1.99
C ASP A 84 -9.59 -11.67 -1.50
N HIS A 85 -9.26 -12.15 -0.29
CA HIS A 85 -9.74 -13.46 0.20
C HIS A 85 -11.28 -13.58 0.20
N ASN A 86 -12.01 -12.48 0.40
CA ASN A 86 -13.46 -12.47 0.36
C ASN A 86 -14.00 -12.68 -1.07
N ASP A 87 -13.32 -12.14 -2.08
CA ASP A 87 -13.72 -12.25 -3.48
C ASP A 87 -13.39 -13.63 -4.07
N PHE A 88 -12.40 -14.33 -3.49
CA PHE A 88 -12.00 -15.67 -3.93
C PHE A 88 -13.17 -16.67 -3.95
N LYS A 89 -14.09 -16.58 -2.98
CA LYS A 89 -15.27 -17.46 -2.88
C LYS A 89 -16.30 -17.20 -3.99
N HIS A 90 -16.26 -16.03 -4.61
CA HIS A 90 -17.18 -15.59 -5.66
C HIS A 90 -16.56 -15.66 -7.06
N ALA A 91 -15.27 -15.96 -7.16
CA ALA A 91 -14.58 -16.11 -8.42
C ALA A 91 -15.03 -17.39 -9.15
N ASP A 92 -15.14 -17.31 -10.48
CA ASP A 92 -15.51 -18.45 -11.33
C ASP A 92 -14.47 -19.58 -11.17
N VAL A 93 -14.94 -20.80 -10.92
CA VAL A 93 -14.10 -21.99 -10.80
C VAL A 93 -13.25 -22.20 -12.06
N ALA A 94 -13.81 -21.96 -13.25
CA ALA A 94 -13.08 -22.10 -14.50
C ALA A 94 -11.92 -21.09 -14.59
N PHE A 95 -12.14 -19.86 -14.13
CA PHE A 95 -11.08 -18.85 -14.04
C PHE A 95 -9.98 -19.29 -13.08
N LEU A 96 -10.37 -19.67 -11.86
CA LEU A 96 -9.44 -20.10 -10.83
C LEU A 96 -8.58 -21.28 -11.28
N ASN A 97 -9.12 -22.21 -12.07
CA ASN A 97 -8.40 -23.39 -12.56
C ASN A 97 -7.32 -23.10 -13.61
N ARG A 98 -7.22 -21.87 -14.11
CA ARG A 98 -6.18 -21.44 -15.08
C ARG A 98 -4.93 -20.87 -14.43
N PHE A 99 -4.98 -20.64 -13.12
CA PHE A 99 -3.89 -20.02 -12.37
C PHE A 99 -3.41 -20.95 -11.27
N GLU A 100 -2.10 -20.89 -11.02
CA GLU A 100 -1.52 -21.42 -9.80
C GLU A 100 -1.97 -20.55 -8.62
N LYS A 101 -2.44 -21.18 -7.54
CA LYS A 101 -3.08 -20.49 -6.41
C LYS A 101 -2.11 -20.44 -5.24
N HIS A 102 -1.73 -19.24 -4.85
CA HIS A 102 -0.95 -19.00 -3.64
C HIS A 102 -1.76 -18.17 -2.65
N ILE A 103 -1.91 -18.68 -1.43
CA ILE A 103 -2.54 -17.94 -0.33
C ILE A 103 -1.45 -17.22 0.44
N ILE A 104 -1.50 -15.90 0.42
CA ILE A 104 -0.52 -15.04 1.10
C ILE A 104 -1.16 -14.51 2.39
N HIS A 105 -0.70 -15.03 3.51
CA HIS A 105 -0.90 -14.43 4.84
C HIS A 105 0.47 -14.03 5.37
N LEU A 106 0.57 -12.85 6.00
CA LEU A 106 1.82 -12.39 6.61
C LEU A 106 2.31 -13.38 7.69
N GLU A 107 1.39 -14.03 8.38
CA GLU A 107 1.69 -15.12 9.33
C GLU A 107 2.41 -16.30 8.68
N ASN A 108 2.11 -16.63 7.41
CA ASN A 108 2.75 -17.72 6.68
C ASN A 108 4.16 -17.35 6.19
N ILE A 109 4.49 -16.06 6.13
CA ILE A 109 5.80 -15.55 5.70
C ILE A 109 6.74 -15.40 6.91
N MET A 110 6.17 -15.19 8.11
CA MET A 110 6.94 -14.97 9.33
C MET A 110 7.46 -16.27 9.93
N ASP A 111 8.72 -16.26 10.39
CA ASP A 111 9.28 -17.34 11.19
C ASP A 111 8.98 -17.12 12.70
N ASN A 112 9.43 -18.06 13.54
CA ASN A 112 9.23 -17.98 14.99
C ASN A 112 9.91 -16.75 15.63
N CYS A 113 11.00 -16.24 15.05
CA CYS A 113 11.70 -15.06 15.55
C CYS A 113 10.89 -13.79 15.24
N HIS A 114 10.37 -13.67 14.02
CA HIS A 114 9.46 -12.61 13.60
C HIS A 114 8.20 -12.58 14.47
N LEU A 115 7.56 -13.74 14.67
CA LEU A 115 6.36 -13.85 15.51
C LEU A 115 6.62 -13.47 16.97
N SER A 116 7.75 -13.93 17.53
CA SER A 116 8.18 -13.54 18.89
C SER A 116 8.41 -12.03 19.01
N THR A 117 8.93 -11.40 17.95
CA THR A 117 9.16 -9.95 17.87
C THR A 117 7.85 -9.17 17.82
N VAL A 118 6.90 -9.60 16.98
CA VAL A 118 5.55 -9.02 16.92
C VAL A 118 4.88 -9.07 18.30
N LYS A 119 4.93 -10.23 18.97
CA LYS A 119 4.38 -10.40 20.33
C LYS A 119 5.04 -9.47 21.34
N ALA A 120 6.37 -9.35 21.32
CA ALA A 120 7.10 -8.45 22.23
C ALA A 120 6.69 -6.97 22.03
N ILE A 121 6.47 -6.54 20.78
CA ILE A 121 6.01 -5.18 20.49
C ILE A 121 4.56 -4.98 20.96
N LEU A 122 3.67 -5.95 20.76
CA LEU A 122 2.30 -5.87 21.26
C LEU A 122 2.25 -5.78 22.79
N VAL A 123 3.05 -6.60 23.49
CA VAL A 123 3.19 -6.52 24.96
C VAL A 123 3.69 -5.14 25.38
N TRP A 124 4.64 -4.56 24.64
CA TRP A 124 5.10 -3.20 24.89
C TRP A 124 3.98 -2.17 24.73
N ILE A 125 3.14 -2.24 23.68
CA ILE A 125 2.01 -1.31 23.52
C ILE A 125 0.98 -1.50 24.65
N GLU A 126 0.70 -2.75 25.02
CA GLU A 126 -0.23 -3.06 26.12
C GLU A 126 0.27 -2.60 27.49
N SER A 127 1.60 -2.53 27.69
CA SER A 127 2.19 -2.11 28.96
C SER A 127 1.82 -0.68 29.39
N PHE A 128 1.32 0.14 28.45
CA PHE A 128 0.85 1.49 28.75
C PHE A 128 -0.63 1.56 29.15
N LYS A 129 -1.41 0.51 28.90
CA LYS A 129 -2.83 0.50 29.27
C LYS A 129 -2.95 0.27 30.77
N ASN A 130 -3.63 1.18 31.47
CA ASN A 130 -3.92 1.01 32.89
C ASN A 130 -5.16 0.11 33.05
N ILE A 131 -5.01 -1.04 33.71
CA ILE A 131 -6.06 -2.04 33.95
C ILE A 131 -7.21 -1.45 34.81
N ASN A 132 -6.91 -0.42 35.60
CA ASN A 132 -7.83 0.15 36.58
C ASN A 132 -8.76 1.25 36.00
N GLN A 133 -8.61 1.61 34.72
CA GLN A 133 -9.43 2.65 34.09
C GLN A 133 -10.35 2.05 33.03
N GLN A 134 -11.64 2.42 33.09
CA GLN A 134 -12.69 1.94 32.19
C GLN A 134 -12.58 2.48 30.74
N HIS A 135 -11.53 3.23 30.41
CA HIS A 135 -11.32 3.79 29.09
C HIS A 135 -10.60 2.80 28.18
N TYR A 136 -11.37 2.10 27.34
CA TYR A 136 -10.85 1.15 26.37
C TYR A 136 -10.28 1.87 25.15
N PHE A 137 -8.97 2.16 25.17
CA PHE A 137 -8.24 2.55 23.97
C PHE A 137 -7.91 1.31 23.13
N THR A 138 -8.41 1.26 21.89
CA THR A 138 -7.94 0.29 20.89
C THR A 138 -6.62 0.76 20.31
N TYR A 139 -5.86 -0.16 19.70
CA TYR A 139 -4.62 0.20 19.03
C TYR A 139 -4.82 1.25 17.93
N GLN A 140 -5.96 1.22 17.24
CA GLN A 140 -6.28 2.18 16.19
C GLN A 140 -6.50 3.61 16.71
N HIS A 141 -6.88 3.77 17.99
CA HIS A 141 -6.93 5.09 18.61
C HIS A 141 -5.53 5.65 18.91
N LEU A 142 -4.56 4.78 19.18
CA LEU A 142 -3.20 5.16 19.59
C LEU A 142 -2.26 5.33 18.39
N ILE A 143 -2.41 4.48 17.37
CA ILE A 143 -1.52 4.42 16.22
C ILE A 143 -2.37 4.46 14.95
N VAL A 144 -2.06 5.41 14.07
CA VAL A 144 -2.83 5.63 12.84
C VAL A 144 -2.70 4.39 11.94
N ASN A 145 -3.85 3.91 11.44
CA ASN A 145 -3.96 2.72 10.59
C ASN A 145 -3.34 1.44 11.17
N PHE A 146 -3.33 1.31 12.50
CA PHE A 146 -2.82 0.09 13.11
C PHE A 146 -3.70 -1.13 12.79
N ASN A 147 -3.07 -2.18 12.28
CA ASN A 147 -3.60 -3.53 12.22
C ASN A 147 -2.45 -4.53 12.41
N GLN A 148 -2.77 -5.81 12.63
CA GLN A 148 -1.76 -6.84 12.88
C GLN A 148 -0.84 -7.05 11.67
N ASP A 149 -1.39 -6.98 10.46
CA ASP A 149 -0.64 -7.09 9.21
C ASP A 149 0.42 -5.98 9.04
N TYR A 150 0.08 -4.75 9.41
CA TYR A 150 1.00 -3.61 9.39
C TYR A 150 2.16 -3.81 10.36
N LEU A 151 1.89 -4.33 11.56
CA LEU A 151 2.94 -4.64 12.52
C LEU A 151 3.83 -5.80 12.02
N ALA A 152 3.23 -6.85 11.46
CA ALA A 152 3.98 -7.96 10.86
C ALA A 152 4.88 -7.47 9.71
N TYR A 153 4.34 -6.66 8.80
CA TYR A 153 5.09 -6.02 7.73
C TYR A 153 6.24 -5.17 8.26
N LEU A 154 5.99 -4.36 9.29
CA LEU A 154 7.01 -3.48 9.89
C LEU A 154 8.16 -4.30 10.48
N VAL A 155 7.85 -5.42 11.14
CA VAL A 155 8.86 -6.35 11.69
C VAL A 155 9.65 -6.99 10.56
N LEU A 156 9.00 -7.54 9.53
CA LEU A 156 9.69 -8.14 8.38
C LEU A 156 10.64 -7.14 7.71
N LYS A 157 10.16 -5.92 7.44
CA LYS A 157 10.97 -4.84 6.86
C LYS A 157 12.17 -4.47 7.74
N ALA A 158 12.00 -4.48 9.05
CA ALA A 158 13.09 -4.18 9.98
C ALA A 158 14.17 -5.27 9.93
N TYR A 159 13.78 -6.54 9.81
CA TYR A 159 14.71 -7.67 9.66
C TYR A 159 15.48 -7.67 8.33
N GLU A 160 15.04 -6.92 7.31
CA GLU A 160 15.83 -6.70 6.08
C GLU A 160 17.10 -5.86 6.34
N HIS A 161 17.12 -5.08 7.42
CA HIS A 161 18.20 -4.14 7.74
C HIS A 161 18.92 -4.45 9.06
N TYR A 162 18.28 -5.20 9.96
CA TYR A 162 18.81 -5.51 11.28
C TYR A 162 18.73 -7.01 11.57
N ASN A 163 19.82 -7.58 12.09
CA ASN A 163 19.89 -9.01 12.41
C ASN A 163 19.53 -9.32 13.89
N SER A 164 19.48 -8.29 14.73
CA SER A 164 19.24 -8.41 16.17
C SER A 164 17.79 -8.07 16.50
N MET A 165 17.11 -8.98 17.22
CA MET A 165 15.73 -8.77 17.70
C MET A 165 15.59 -7.45 18.48
N LYS A 166 16.59 -7.07 19.27
CA LYS A 166 16.55 -5.82 20.05
C LYS A 166 16.53 -4.58 19.16
N ASP A 167 17.35 -4.57 18.11
CA ASP A 167 17.46 -3.43 17.20
C ASP A 167 16.21 -3.32 16.32
N VAL A 168 15.68 -4.47 15.89
CA VAL A 168 14.37 -4.55 15.21
C VAL A 168 13.27 -3.95 16.09
N ILE A 169 13.16 -4.37 17.35
CA ILE A 169 12.15 -3.83 18.27
C ILE A 169 12.31 -2.31 18.42
N ASN A 170 13.53 -1.82 18.59
CA ASN A 170 13.79 -0.39 18.74
C ASN A 170 13.38 0.40 17.49
N TYR A 171 13.72 -0.10 16.31
CA TYR A 171 13.30 0.50 15.04
C TYR A 171 11.77 0.50 14.90
N CYS A 172 11.11 -0.63 15.16
CA CYS A 172 9.65 -0.72 15.08
C CYS A 172 8.98 0.25 16.08
N LYS A 173 9.48 0.35 17.31
CA LYS A 173 8.99 1.32 18.31
C LYS A 173 9.11 2.75 17.79
N GLN A 174 10.24 3.14 17.22
CA GLN A 174 10.42 4.48 16.65
C GLN A 174 9.39 4.76 15.54
N VAL A 175 9.17 3.82 14.61
CA VAL A 175 8.18 3.97 13.53
C VAL A 175 6.74 4.01 14.08
N LEU A 176 6.42 3.23 15.10
CA LEU A 176 5.10 3.27 15.74
C LEU A 176 4.87 4.61 16.46
N ILE A 177 5.90 5.15 17.13
CA ILE A 177 5.84 6.48 17.76
C ILE A 177 5.73 7.57 16.70
N SER A 178 6.45 7.49 15.57
CA SER A 178 6.30 8.48 14.49
C SER A 178 4.88 8.50 13.94
N ASN A 179 4.22 7.34 13.85
CA ASN A 179 2.87 7.18 13.31
C ASN A 179 1.75 7.22 14.37
N SER A 180 2.10 7.53 15.63
CA SER A 180 1.12 7.58 16.71
C SER A 180 0.25 8.83 16.70
N THR A 181 -0.90 8.77 17.36
CA THR A 181 -1.73 9.94 17.66
C THR A 181 -1.26 10.58 18.97
N PHE A 182 -1.80 11.77 19.29
CA PHE A 182 -1.63 12.34 20.63
C PHE A 182 -2.21 11.42 21.74
N GLY A 183 -3.19 10.57 21.40
CA GLY A 183 -3.75 9.59 22.32
C GLY A 183 -2.70 8.65 22.89
N PHE A 184 -1.65 8.29 22.12
CA PHE A 184 -0.60 7.42 22.65
C PHE A 184 0.25 8.12 23.72
N ALA A 185 0.60 9.40 23.52
CA ALA A 185 1.30 10.20 24.51
C ALA A 185 0.44 10.37 25.78
N LEU A 186 -0.87 10.59 25.63
CA LEU A 186 -1.79 10.69 26.74
C LEU A 186 -1.86 9.38 27.55
N VAL A 187 -2.05 8.24 26.88
CA VAL A 187 -2.10 6.92 27.54
C VAL A 187 -0.77 6.60 28.23
N ALA A 188 0.36 6.89 27.59
CA ALA A 188 1.66 6.73 28.23
C ALA A 188 1.81 7.63 29.47
N SER A 189 1.29 8.86 29.44
CA SER A 189 1.39 9.81 30.57
C SER A 189 0.64 9.34 31.83
N ILE A 190 -0.44 8.58 31.67
CA ILE A 190 -1.25 8.05 32.77
C ILE A 190 -0.86 6.61 33.16
N SER A 191 0.07 5.99 32.44
CA SER A 191 0.57 4.65 32.74
C SER A 191 1.41 4.65 34.03
N GLU A 192 1.31 3.56 34.79
CA GLU A 192 2.04 3.38 36.06
C GLU A 192 3.52 3.03 35.83
N ASN A 193 3.89 2.60 34.62
CA ASN A 193 5.24 2.16 34.28
C ASN A 193 6.16 3.36 33.98
N THR A 194 6.82 3.87 35.01
CA THR A 194 7.57 5.14 34.95
C THR A 194 8.74 5.15 33.97
N ASP A 195 9.47 4.05 33.81
CA ASP A 195 10.64 3.99 32.93
C ASP A 195 10.24 3.99 31.46
N ILE A 196 9.30 3.12 31.08
CA ILE A 196 8.81 3.02 29.69
C ILE A 196 8.05 4.30 29.29
N LYS A 197 7.34 4.92 30.24
CA LYS A 197 6.68 6.22 30.06
C LYS A 197 7.67 7.31 29.65
N LYS A 198 8.79 7.46 30.37
CA LYS A 198 9.80 8.49 30.08
C LYS A 198 10.40 8.28 28.69
N GLU A 199 10.80 7.04 28.38
CA GLU A 199 11.38 6.70 27.07
C GLU A 199 10.43 7.09 25.91
N LEU A 200 9.14 6.74 26.02
CA LEU A 200 8.17 7.05 24.96
C LEU A 200 7.93 8.55 24.83
N LEU A 201 7.72 9.27 25.94
CA LEU A 201 7.40 10.69 25.91
C LEU A 201 8.58 11.52 25.40
N GLU A 202 9.81 11.19 25.79
CA GLU A 202 11.01 11.83 25.26
C GLU A 202 11.08 11.67 23.75
N LYS A 203 10.98 10.43 23.23
CA LYS A 203 10.97 10.18 21.78
C LYS A 203 9.81 10.88 21.07
N TYR A 204 8.62 10.88 21.68
CA TYR A 204 7.44 11.50 21.09
C TYR A 204 7.59 13.00 20.94
N TYR A 205 8.12 13.73 21.92
CA TYR A 205 8.22 15.19 21.84
C TYR A 205 9.51 15.70 21.20
N THR A 206 10.58 14.91 21.19
CA THR A 206 11.90 15.33 20.66
C THR A 206 12.16 14.83 19.24
N GLU A 207 11.84 13.57 18.95
CA GLU A 207 12.19 12.94 17.66
C GLU A 207 11.05 13.06 16.64
N LYS A 208 9.79 13.08 17.08
CA LYS A 208 8.64 13.11 16.18
C LYS A 208 8.38 14.52 15.64
N PRO A 209 8.28 14.69 14.31
CA PRO A 209 7.77 15.94 13.76
C PRO A 209 6.27 16.07 14.01
N HIS A 210 5.86 17.07 14.79
CA HIS A 210 4.45 17.38 15.06
C HIS A 210 3.80 18.31 14.03
N THR A 211 4.58 18.90 13.13
CA THR A 211 4.11 19.83 12.11
C THR A 211 4.57 19.38 10.73
N LEU A 212 3.86 19.79 9.68
CA LEU A 212 4.25 19.46 8.31
C LEU A 212 5.63 20.06 7.95
N ASP A 213 5.96 21.25 8.46
CA ASP A 213 7.25 21.89 8.22
C ASP A 213 8.40 21.19 8.96
N SER A 214 8.18 20.79 10.22
CA SER A 214 9.18 19.99 10.94
C SER A 214 9.37 18.60 10.32
N PHE A 215 8.31 17.99 9.77
CA PHE A 215 8.42 16.73 9.03
C PHE A 215 9.27 16.90 7.77
N ARG A 216 9.03 17.97 7.02
CA ARG A 216 9.74 18.28 5.78
C ARG A 216 11.22 18.54 6.00
N THR A 217 11.57 19.39 6.98
CA THR A 217 12.96 19.72 7.31
C THR A 217 13.75 18.46 7.69
N ASN A 218 13.16 17.58 8.49
CA ASN A 218 13.77 16.30 8.84
C ASN A 218 13.98 15.39 7.62
N GLU A 219 13.03 15.34 6.67
CA GLU A 219 13.15 14.46 5.50
C GLU A 219 14.10 15.01 4.42
N HIS A 220 14.14 16.33 4.16
CA HIS A 220 15.07 16.94 3.19
C HIS A 220 16.54 16.70 3.53
N LEU A 221 16.86 16.58 4.81
CA LEU A 221 18.22 16.28 5.27
C LEU A 221 18.66 14.86 4.92
N THR A 222 17.73 13.96 4.57
CA THR A 222 18.02 12.52 4.52
C THR A 222 18.19 11.94 3.12
N LYS A 223 17.59 12.48 2.04
CA LYS A 223 17.70 11.87 0.67
C LYS A 223 17.56 12.86 -0.50
N GLN A 224 18.34 12.64 -1.58
CA GLN A 224 18.30 13.39 -2.84
C GLN A 224 17.28 12.87 -3.88
N ASN A 225 16.73 11.66 -3.69
CA ASN A 225 15.73 11.08 -4.60
C ASN A 225 14.32 11.29 -4.04
N GLY A 226 13.39 11.73 -4.89
CA GLY A 226 12.01 12.07 -4.51
C GLY A 226 11.36 11.04 -3.59
N LEU A 227 10.78 11.53 -2.48
CA LEU A 227 10.16 10.72 -1.44
C LEU A 227 8.65 10.60 -1.70
N ARG A 228 8.13 9.37 -1.68
CA ARG A 228 6.67 9.11 -1.68
C ARG A 228 6.24 8.82 -0.24
N LYS A 229 5.54 9.77 0.40
CA LYS A 229 5.08 9.67 1.79
C LYS A 229 3.58 9.92 1.87
N ILE A 230 2.92 9.24 2.81
CA ILE A 230 1.52 9.47 3.15
C ILE A 230 1.50 10.11 4.54
N VAL A 231 0.86 11.27 4.65
CA VAL A 231 0.73 12.01 5.90
C VAL A 231 -0.73 12.07 6.30
N PHE A 232 -1.03 11.69 7.54
CA PHE A 232 -2.37 11.78 8.11
C PHE A 232 -2.47 13.05 8.96
N THR A 233 -3.57 13.78 8.80
CA THR A 233 -3.86 14.96 9.61
C THR A 233 -5.32 14.95 10.06
N TYR A 234 -5.56 15.55 11.23
CA TYR A 234 -6.90 15.84 11.75
C TYR A 234 -7.35 17.27 11.43
N THR A 235 -6.46 18.10 10.87
CA THR A 235 -6.81 19.45 10.38
C THR A 235 -7.68 19.35 9.13
N ARG A 236 -8.60 20.30 8.97
CA ARG A 236 -9.51 20.29 7.82
C ARG A 236 -8.77 20.69 6.55
N LEU A 237 -8.90 19.89 5.49
CA LEU A 237 -8.34 20.16 4.15
C LEU A 237 -8.99 21.36 3.43
N SER A 238 -10.03 21.97 4.02
CA SER A 238 -10.65 23.20 3.51
C SER A 238 -9.76 24.43 3.69
N GLU A 239 -8.85 24.38 4.67
CA GLU A 239 -7.81 25.40 4.83
C GLU A 239 -6.68 25.05 3.87
N THR A 240 -6.29 26.01 3.01
CA THR A 240 -5.06 25.88 2.21
C THR A 240 -3.91 25.53 3.14
N LEU A 241 -3.11 24.52 2.78
CA LEU A 241 -1.91 24.20 3.54
C LEU A 241 -1.01 25.45 3.54
N ILE A 242 -0.92 26.11 4.69
CA ILE A 242 -0.08 27.30 4.84
C ILE A 242 1.36 26.81 4.96
N PHE A 243 2.11 26.97 3.88
CA PHE A 243 3.55 26.79 3.92
C PHE A 243 4.23 28.11 4.27
N PRO A 244 5.37 28.09 4.99
CA PRO A 244 6.15 29.30 5.26
C PRO A 244 6.53 30.03 3.96
N GLU A 245 6.62 31.36 3.98
CA GLU A 245 6.97 32.20 2.81
C GLU A 245 8.33 31.85 2.16
N THR A 246 9.20 31.15 2.88
CA THR A 246 10.48 30.61 2.37
C THR A 246 10.31 29.47 1.35
N PHE A 247 9.08 29.09 1.03
CA PHE A 247 8.75 27.97 0.16
C PHE A 247 8.28 28.47 -1.22
N HIS A 248 9.12 28.25 -2.23
CA HIS A 248 8.78 28.50 -3.63
C HIS A 248 8.74 27.18 -4.41
N GLY A 249 7.69 26.96 -5.20
CA GLY A 249 7.62 25.86 -6.18
C GLY A 249 7.00 24.55 -5.70
N PHE A 250 5.90 24.57 -4.93
CA PHE A 250 5.10 23.38 -4.69
C PHE A 250 3.85 23.34 -5.55
N LEU A 251 3.47 22.12 -5.94
CA LEU A 251 2.24 21.85 -6.66
C LEU A 251 1.31 21.07 -5.73
N GLU A 252 0.17 21.69 -5.39
CA GLU A 252 -0.88 21.05 -4.61
C GLU A 252 -1.94 20.50 -5.57
N TYR A 253 -2.17 19.19 -5.49
CA TYR A 253 -3.22 18.51 -6.24
C TYR A 253 -4.31 18.00 -5.29
N LYS A 254 -5.47 18.67 -5.28
CA LYS A 254 -6.65 18.19 -4.53
C LYS A 254 -7.33 17.09 -5.33
N LEU A 255 -7.23 15.84 -4.85
CA LEU A 255 -7.80 14.67 -5.53
C LEU A 255 -9.32 14.79 -5.78
N SER A 256 -10.05 15.58 -4.98
CA SER A 256 -11.47 15.87 -5.17
C SER A 256 -11.79 16.62 -6.47
N ASN A 257 -10.80 17.28 -7.08
CA ASN A 257 -10.99 18.06 -8.30
C ASN A 257 -10.90 17.22 -9.57
N TYR A 258 -10.50 15.95 -9.44
CA TYR A 258 -10.27 15.06 -10.57
C TYR A 258 -11.34 13.97 -10.60
N CYS A 259 -12.01 13.86 -11.75
CA CYS A 259 -13.07 12.90 -11.96
C CYS A 259 -12.64 11.71 -12.83
N SER A 260 -11.51 11.81 -13.55
CA SER A 260 -10.89 10.74 -14.35
C SER A 260 -9.37 10.65 -14.15
N GLU A 261 -8.81 9.45 -14.38
CA GLU A 261 -7.37 9.20 -14.28
C GLU A 261 -6.58 10.02 -15.30
N ASN A 262 -7.15 10.24 -16.49
CA ASN A 262 -6.52 11.06 -17.53
C ASN A 262 -6.40 12.53 -17.11
N ASP A 263 -7.43 13.08 -16.46
CA ASP A 263 -7.38 14.47 -15.96
C ASP A 263 -6.24 14.64 -14.94
N LEU A 264 -6.07 13.65 -14.05
CA LEU A 264 -5.00 13.66 -13.06
C LEU A 264 -3.62 13.44 -13.69
N LYS A 265 -3.49 12.53 -14.66
CA LYS A 265 -2.21 12.31 -15.37
C LYS A 265 -1.77 13.56 -16.12
N ASN A 266 -2.72 14.22 -16.79
CA ASN A 266 -2.43 15.45 -17.52
C ASN A 266 -2.01 16.57 -16.58
N SER A 267 -2.53 16.65 -15.35
CA SER A 267 -2.10 17.70 -14.41
C SER A 267 -0.74 17.46 -13.77
N ILE A 268 -0.28 16.21 -13.70
CA ILE A 268 1.02 15.84 -13.11
C ILE A 268 2.17 15.89 -14.13
N ASN A 269 1.88 15.67 -15.42
CA ASN A 269 2.89 15.58 -16.49
C ASN A 269 3.25 16.94 -17.14
N TYR A 270 2.81 18.06 -16.57
CA TYR A 270 3.24 19.43 -16.92
C TYR A 270 4.02 20.03 -15.75
#